data_AF-I3Z785-F1
#
_entry.id   AF-I3Z785-F1
#
_cell.length_a   1.000
_cell.length_b   1.000
_cell.length_c   1.000
_cell.angle_alpha   90.00
_cell.angle_beta   90.00
_cell.angle_gamma   90.00
#
_symmetry.space_group_name_H-M   'P 1'
#
loop_
_entity.id
_entity.type
_entity.pdbx_description
1 polymer ?
#
loop_
_entity_poly.entity_id
_entity_poly.type
_entity_poly.pdbx_seq_one_letter_code
_entity_poly.pdbx_strand_id
1 'polypeptide(L)'
;MAKQEIEKKISQSENNNRSDELIELEQELTTINPRIFQGVTPKKKEEILKSISVTMIQERSHSGPLPDADTLIRYNSVIPEGADRIMKMAERQQEHRMSLETKVVNSQSKQSGLGQWFGLIIGLVGIGCGTFLAYSGETTVGGIIAGGTVVSLVSVFVIGKSLQKSQN
;
A
#
# COMPACT_ATOMS: atom_id res chain seq x y z
N MET A 1 19.23 15.09 45.45
CA MET A 1 19.86 13.78 45.68
C MET A 1 19.16 12.66 44.89
N ALA A 2 17.83 12.48 44.97
CA ALA A 2 17.13 11.37 44.27
C ALA A 2 17.29 11.33 42.73
N LYS A 3 17.38 12.48 42.04
CA LYS A 3 17.52 12.52 40.57
C LYS A 3 18.87 11.96 40.08
N GLN A 4 19.96 12.24 40.80
CA GLN A 4 21.30 11.74 40.47
C GLN A 4 21.44 10.24 40.74
N GLU A 5 20.67 9.70 41.69
CA GLU A 5 20.67 8.28 42.04
C GLU A 5 19.89 7.45 41.02
N ILE A 6 18.81 8.00 40.46
CA ILE A 6 18.04 7.39 39.36
C ILE A 6 18.86 7.39 38.06
N GLU A 7 19.52 8.50 37.73
CA GLU A 7 20.37 8.62 36.54
C GLU A 7 21.56 7.66 36.59
N LYS A 8 22.14 7.46 37.77
CA LYS A 8 23.19 6.45 38.01
C LYS A 8 22.67 5.02 37.85
N LYS A 9 21.46 4.71 38.35
CA LYS A 9 20.84 3.39 38.20
C LYS A 9 20.47 3.07 36.75
N ILE A 10 19.99 4.05 35.98
CA ILE A 10 19.68 3.89 34.55
C ILE A 10 20.97 3.66 33.76
N SER A 11 22.01 4.46 34.00
CA SER A 11 23.31 4.28 33.34
C SER A 11 23.99 2.95 33.71
N GLN A 12 23.81 2.45 34.93
CA GLN A 12 24.29 1.13 35.33
C GLN A 12 23.48 -0.01 34.71
N SER A 13 22.16 0.14 34.59
CA SER A 13 21.28 -0.84 33.93
C SER A 13 21.58 -0.95 32.43
N GLU A 14 21.78 0.18 31.75
CA GLU A 14 22.15 0.22 30.33
C GLU A 14 23.55 -0.35 30.08
N ASN A 15 24.51 -0.07 30.97
CA ASN A 15 25.85 -0.65 30.85
C ASN A 15 25.85 -2.17 31.08
N ASN A 16 25.10 -2.67 32.07
CA ASN A 16 25.00 -4.11 32.33
C ASN A 16 24.37 -4.84 31.14
N ASN A 17 23.27 -4.31 30.59
CA ASN A 17 22.59 -4.93 29.45
C ASN A 17 23.48 -4.97 28.20
N ARG A 18 24.25 -3.89 27.95
CA ARG A 18 25.21 -3.85 26.84
C ARG A 18 26.40 -4.80 27.02
N SER A 19 26.85 -5.02 28.25
CA SER A 19 27.88 -6.03 28.50
C SER A 19 27.36 -7.46 28.30
N ASP A 20 26.12 -7.72 28.69
CA ASP A 20 25.50 -9.04 28.52
C ASP A 20 25.29 -9.37 27.02
N GLU A 21 24.82 -8.40 26.21
CA GLU A 21 24.71 -8.52 24.75
C GLU A 21 26.06 -8.82 24.07
N LEU A 22 27.14 -8.15 24.50
CA LEU A 22 28.48 -8.36 23.93
C LEU A 22 29.05 -9.75 24.26
N ILE A 23 28.70 -10.30 25.43
CA ILE A 23 29.10 -11.65 25.85
C ILE A 23 28.35 -12.71 25.04
N GLU A 24 27.05 -12.53 24.81
CA GLU A 24 26.23 -13.43 24.00
C GLU A 24 26.70 -13.46 22.53
N LEU A 25 26.98 -12.29 21.96
CA LEU A 25 27.55 -12.16 20.61
C LEU A 25 28.93 -12.81 20.47
N GLU A 26 29.78 -12.69 21.49
CA GLU A 26 31.08 -13.36 21.50
C GLU A 26 30.92 -14.89 21.47
N GLN A 27 29.96 -15.43 22.21
CA GLN A 27 29.67 -16.86 22.25
C GLN A 27 29.13 -17.36 20.90
N GLU A 28 28.19 -16.64 20.28
CA GLU A 28 27.65 -16.99 18.97
C GLU A 28 28.74 -17.00 17.88
N LEU A 29 29.56 -15.95 17.81
CA LEU A 29 30.62 -15.83 16.81
C LEU A 29 31.71 -16.91 16.99
N THR A 30 32.01 -17.28 18.24
CA THR A 30 32.98 -18.35 18.54
C THR A 30 32.43 -19.75 18.20
N THR A 31 31.11 -19.93 18.26
CA THR A 31 30.43 -21.17 17.85
C THR A 31 30.51 -21.36 16.33
N ILE A 32 30.41 -20.27 15.57
CA ILE A 32 30.50 -20.29 14.09
C ILE A 32 31.95 -20.51 13.63
N ASN A 33 32.92 -19.84 14.26
CA ASN A 33 34.33 -20.06 13.98
C ASN A 33 35.19 -19.85 15.24
N PRO A 34 35.82 -20.92 15.78
CA PRO A 34 36.59 -20.85 17.02
C PRO A 34 37.90 -20.03 16.90
N ARG A 35 38.30 -19.63 15.68
CA ARG A 35 39.49 -18.81 15.41
C ARG A 35 39.17 -17.38 14.95
N ILE A 36 37.91 -16.95 14.99
CA ILE A 36 37.47 -15.65 14.49
C ILE A 36 38.22 -14.45 15.13
N PHE A 37 38.64 -14.60 16.40
CA PHE A 37 39.40 -13.58 17.13
C PHE A 37 40.91 -13.91 17.26
N GLN A 38 41.41 -14.92 16.57
CA GLN A 38 42.82 -15.30 16.67
C GLN A 38 43.73 -14.21 16.06
N GLY A 39 44.67 -13.70 16.86
CA GLY A 39 45.57 -12.61 16.44
C GLY A 39 44.97 -11.20 16.57
N VAL A 40 43.78 -11.05 17.16
CA VAL A 40 43.13 -9.76 17.39
C VAL A 40 43.43 -9.24 18.80
N THR A 41 43.91 -8.00 18.90
CA THR A 41 44.14 -7.32 20.18
C THR A 41 42.83 -7.14 20.96
N PRO A 42 42.82 -7.27 22.30
CA PRO A 42 41.59 -7.16 23.11
C PRO A 42 40.77 -5.88 22.85
N LYS A 43 41.42 -4.73 22.63
CA LYS A 43 40.73 -3.48 22.26
C LYS A 43 39.99 -3.56 20.92
N LYS A 44 40.59 -4.20 19.93
CA LYS A 44 40.03 -4.31 18.57
C LYS A 44 38.92 -5.35 18.52
N LYS A 45 38.99 -6.39 19.35
CA LYS A 45 37.91 -7.36 19.59
C LYS A 45 36.64 -6.67 20.10
N GLU A 46 36.78 -5.79 21.10
CA GLU A 46 35.64 -5.04 21.66
C GLU A 46 35.01 -4.09 20.62
N GLU A 47 35.82 -3.42 19.81
CA GLU A 47 35.33 -2.57 18.70
C GLU A 47 34.59 -3.38 17.63
N ILE A 48 35.07 -4.59 17.31
CA ILE A 48 34.41 -5.50 16.36
C ILE A 48 33.06 -5.98 16.92
N LEU A 49 33.02 -6.42 18.18
CA LEU A 49 31.76 -6.85 18.82
C LEU A 49 30.74 -5.71 18.88
N LYS A 50 31.18 -4.49 19.20
CA LYS A 50 30.32 -3.30 19.26
C LYS A 50 29.82 -2.83 17.89
N SER A 51 30.57 -3.05 16.82
CA SER A 51 30.12 -2.73 15.46
C SER A 51 29.13 -3.77 14.93
N ILE A 52 29.38 -5.06 15.20
CA ILE A 52 28.48 -6.16 14.81
C ILE A 52 27.12 -6.06 15.52
N SER A 53 27.10 -5.73 16.82
CA SER A 53 25.85 -5.59 17.58
C SER A 53 24.93 -4.51 17.01
N VAL A 54 25.50 -3.41 16.53
CA VAL A 54 24.75 -2.32 15.88
C VAL A 54 24.20 -2.74 14.52
N THR A 55 24.89 -3.64 13.80
CA THR A 55 24.46 -4.12 12.47
C THR A 55 23.39 -5.22 12.56
N MET A 56 23.41 -6.09 13.56
CA MET A 56 22.46 -7.22 13.69
C MET A 56 21.01 -6.80 13.98
N ILE A 57 20.78 -5.60 14.53
CA ILE A 57 19.45 -5.07 14.82
C ILE A 57 18.61 -4.86 13.53
N GLN A 58 19.22 -4.96 12.34
CA GLN A 58 18.65 -4.42 11.10
C GLN A 58 17.92 -5.40 10.17
N GLU A 59 17.90 -6.73 10.41
CA GLU A 59 17.42 -7.70 9.40
C GLU A 59 16.29 -8.66 9.83
N ARG A 60 15.23 -8.16 10.48
CA ARG A 60 13.92 -8.85 10.41
C ARG A 60 12.87 -7.94 9.79
N SER A 61 13.02 -7.70 8.49
CA SER A 61 11.97 -7.06 7.68
C SER A 61 11.03 -8.14 7.15
N HIS A 62 9.84 -8.23 7.74
CA HIS A 62 8.78 -9.05 7.18
C HIS A 62 7.91 -8.19 6.27
N SER A 63 7.74 -8.62 5.01
CA SER A 63 6.87 -7.96 4.04
C SER A 63 5.69 -8.87 3.73
N GLY A 64 4.51 -8.48 4.20
CA GLY A 64 3.28 -9.22 3.97
C GLY A 64 2.19 -8.84 4.97
N PRO A 65 0.91 -9.14 4.67
CA PRO A 65 -0.22 -8.84 5.55
C PRO A 65 -0.25 -9.69 6.82
N LEU A 66 0.54 -10.77 6.86
CA LEU A 66 0.65 -11.69 7.98
C LEU A 66 2.06 -11.65 8.57
N PRO A 67 2.26 -11.96 9.86
CA PRO A 67 3.59 -12.20 10.42
C PRO A 67 4.18 -13.52 9.91
N ASP A 68 5.48 -13.72 10.11
CA ASP A 68 6.10 -15.04 9.89
C ASP A 68 5.55 -16.10 10.87
N ALA A 69 5.72 -17.38 10.52
CA ALA A 69 5.19 -18.49 11.29
C ALA A 69 5.71 -18.53 12.74
N ASP A 70 7.01 -18.28 12.95
CA ASP A 70 7.62 -18.27 14.28
C ASP A 70 7.05 -17.13 15.14
N THR A 71 6.79 -15.97 14.54
CA THR A 71 6.15 -14.83 15.21
C THR A 71 4.69 -15.11 15.55
N LEU A 72 3.93 -15.76 14.68
CA LEU A 72 2.55 -16.19 14.98
C LEU A 72 2.51 -17.17 16.17
N ILE A 73 3.44 -18.12 16.24
CA ILE A 73 3.56 -19.06 17.37
C ILE A 73 3.85 -18.28 18.67
N ARG A 74 4.76 -17.30 18.63
CA ARG A 74 5.05 -16.41 19.77
C ARG A 74 3.83 -15.60 20.23
N TYR A 75 3.03 -15.09 19.30
CA TYR A 75 1.79 -14.40 19.65
C TYR A 75 0.82 -15.31 20.39
N ASN A 76 0.70 -16.58 19.95
CA ASN A 76 -0.18 -17.54 20.59
C ASN A 76 0.32 -17.99 21.98
N SER A 77 1.64 -17.98 22.21
CA SER A 77 2.21 -18.31 23.52
C SER A 77 2.03 -17.20 24.56
N VAL A 78 1.91 -15.94 24.13
CA VAL A 78 1.74 -14.78 25.02
C VAL A 78 0.27 -14.40 25.19
N ILE A 79 -0.52 -14.54 24.13
CA ILE A 79 -1.93 -14.15 24.08
C ILE A 79 -2.74 -15.38 23.69
N PRO A 80 -3.76 -15.78 24.49
CA PRO A 80 -4.67 -16.85 24.10
C PRO A 80 -5.29 -16.57 22.73
N GLU A 81 -5.24 -17.56 21.83
CA GLU A 81 -5.73 -17.47 20.45
C GLU A 81 -5.12 -16.28 19.66
N GLY A 82 -3.91 -15.85 20.02
CA GLY A 82 -3.24 -14.70 19.40
C GLY A 82 -3.01 -14.87 17.90
N ALA A 83 -2.61 -16.07 17.47
CA ALA A 83 -2.40 -16.37 16.05
C ALA A 83 -3.72 -16.31 15.25
N ASP A 84 -4.78 -16.96 15.73
CA ASP A 84 -6.10 -16.96 15.10
C ASP A 84 -6.67 -15.54 14.95
N ARG A 85 -6.52 -14.70 15.99
CA ARG A 85 -6.97 -13.31 15.95
C ARG A 85 -6.26 -12.48 14.88
N ILE A 86 -4.96 -12.70 14.67
CA ILE A 86 -4.19 -12.03 13.61
C ILE A 86 -4.63 -12.52 12.23
N MET A 87 -4.79 -13.83 12.04
CA MET A 87 -5.26 -14.40 10.79
C MET A 87 -6.65 -13.85 10.41
N LYS A 88 -7.60 -13.86 11.35
CA LYS A 88 -8.94 -13.27 11.17
C LYS A 88 -8.92 -11.77 10.91
N MET A 89 -7.93 -11.05 11.41
CA MET A 89 -7.78 -9.63 11.10
C MET A 89 -7.36 -9.44 9.63
N ALA A 90 -6.42 -10.23 9.15
CA ALA A 90 -5.97 -10.21 7.77
C ALA A 90 -7.09 -10.64 6.80
N GLU A 91 -7.84 -11.71 7.12
CA GLU A 91 -9.01 -12.16 6.34
C GLU A 91 -10.05 -11.04 6.21
N ARG A 92 -10.44 -10.41 7.32
CA ARG A 92 -11.41 -9.29 7.28
C ARG A 92 -10.90 -8.11 6.48
N GLN A 93 -9.61 -7.80 6.55
CA GLN A 93 -9.00 -6.75 5.73
C GLN A 93 -9.05 -7.10 4.24
N GLN A 94 -8.78 -8.36 3.90
CA GLN A 94 -8.88 -8.85 2.52
C GLN A 94 -10.32 -8.80 2.00
N GLU A 95 -11.29 -9.27 2.78
CA GLU A 95 -12.72 -9.19 2.45
C GLU A 95 -13.18 -7.74 2.29
N HIS A 96 -12.78 -6.86 3.20
CA HIS A 96 -13.10 -5.44 3.11
C HIS A 96 -12.54 -4.82 1.84
N ARG A 97 -11.26 -5.09 1.52
CA ARG A 97 -10.62 -4.63 0.29
C ARG A 97 -11.32 -5.16 -0.96
N MET A 98 -11.62 -6.45 -1.03
CA MET A 98 -12.40 -7.04 -2.13
C MET A 98 -13.77 -6.37 -2.28
N SER A 99 -14.45 -6.07 -1.17
CA SER A 99 -15.75 -5.41 -1.19
C SER A 99 -15.66 -3.99 -1.74
N LEU A 100 -14.59 -3.25 -1.43
CA LEU A 100 -14.33 -1.91 -1.96
C LEU A 100 -13.97 -1.97 -3.45
N GLU A 101 -13.08 -2.88 -3.85
CA GLU A 101 -12.71 -3.10 -5.25
C GLU A 101 -13.95 -3.42 -6.08
N THR A 102 -14.81 -4.32 -5.60
CA THR A 102 -16.07 -4.67 -6.26
C THR A 102 -17.02 -3.47 -6.37
N LYS A 103 -17.17 -2.68 -5.31
CA LYS A 103 -18.00 -1.46 -5.32
C LYS A 103 -17.46 -0.42 -6.32
N VAL A 104 -16.15 -0.22 -6.36
CA VAL A 104 -15.49 0.73 -7.27
C VAL A 104 -15.70 0.29 -8.71
N VAL A 105 -15.44 -0.97 -9.05
CA VAL A 105 -15.64 -1.52 -10.40
C VAL A 105 -17.11 -1.38 -10.83
N ASN A 106 -18.05 -1.73 -9.95
CA ASN A 106 -19.48 -1.61 -10.22
C ASN A 106 -19.91 -0.15 -10.39
N SER A 107 -19.38 0.77 -9.57
CA SER A 107 -19.69 2.20 -9.66
C SER A 107 -19.13 2.82 -10.93
N GLN A 108 -17.90 2.50 -11.31
CA GLN A 108 -17.30 2.96 -12.57
C GLN A 108 -18.10 2.46 -13.77
N SER A 109 -18.52 1.20 -13.76
CA SER A 109 -19.35 0.61 -14.82
C SER A 109 -20.70 1.32 -14.96
N LYS A 110 -21.36 1.62 -13.83
CA LYS A 110 -22.64 2.36 -13.83
C LYS A 110 -22.48 3.80 -14.31
N GLN A 111 -21.46 4.52 -13.82
CA GLN A 111 -21.19 5.90 -14.22
C GLN A 111 -20.99 6.03 -15.75
N SER A 112 -20.26 5.08 -16.34
CA SER A 112 -20.06 5.03 -17.79
C SER A 112 -21.37 4.82 -18.55
N GLY A 113 -22.23 3.91 -18.06
CA GLY A 113 -23.54 3.64 -18.67
C GLY A 113 -24.49 4.84 -18.68
N LEU A 114 -24.53 5.64 -17.60
CA LEU A 114 -25.39 6.83 -17.54
C LEU A 114 -24.96 7.89 -18.57
N GLY A 115 -23.66 8.13 -18.73
CA GLY A 115 -23.15 9.09 -19.72
C GLY A 115 -23.54 8.73 -21.15
N GLN A 116 -23.51 7.45 -21.50
CA GLN A 116 -23.94 6.96 -22.81
C GLN A 116 -25.45 7.16 -23.05
N TRP A 117 -26.28 6.93 -22.02
CA TRP A 117 -27.72 7.19 -22.10
C TRP A 117 -28.06 8.66 -22.29
N PHE A 118 -27.42 9.56 -21.54
CA PHE A 118 -27.62 11.00 -21.73
C PHE A 118 -27.15 11.47 -23.12
N GLY A 119 -26.02 10.94 -23.61
CA GLY A 119 -25.55 11.20 -24.97
C GLY A 119 -26.55 10.75 -26.05
N LEU A 120 -27.17 9.57 -25.87
CA LEU A 120 -28.21 9.08 -26.76
C LEU A 120 -29.45 9.98 -26.76
N ILE A 121 -29.93 10.39 -25.59
CA ILE A 121 -31.10 11.27 -25.45
C ILE A 121 -30.83 12.62 -26.13
N ILE A 122 -29.68 13.25 -25.84
CA ILE A 122 -29.30 14.53 -26.45
C ILE A 122 -29.18 14.38 -27.98
N GLY A 123 -28.59 13.28 -28.46
CA GLY A 123 -28.48 12.99 -29.88
C GLY A 123 -29.84 12.85 -30.57
N LEU A 124 -30.75 12.08 -29.99
CA LEU A 124 -32.11 11.91 -30.52
C LEU A 124 -32.88 13.23 -30.54
N VAL A 125 -32.78 14.03 -29.47
CA VAL A 125 -33.44 15.34 -29.39
C VAL A 125 -32.86 16.29 -30.44
N GLY A 126 -31.54 16.40 -30.57
CA GLY A 126 -30.91 17.30 -31.54
C GLY A 126 -31.21 16.91 -33.00
N ILE A 127 -31.16 15.62 -33.33
CA ILE A 127 -31.54 15.12 -34.66
C ILE A 127 -33.05 15.34 -34.91
N GLY A 128 -33.89 15.08 -33.91
CA GLY A 128 -35.34 15.29 -33.98
C GLY A 128 -35.69 16.75 -34.24
N CYS A 129 -35.12 17.67 -33.47
CA CYS A 129 -35.27 19.12 -33.67
C CYS A 129 -34.78 19.56 -35.05
N GLY A 130 -33.60 19.11 -35.48
CA GLY A 130 -33.06 19.44 -36.80
C GLY A 130 -33.94 18.93 -37.95
N THR A 131 -34.47 17.70 -37.82
CA THR A 131 -35.41 17.11 -38.79
C THR A 131 -36.71 17.89 -38.84
N PHE A 132 -37.26 18.29 -37.69
CA PHE A 132 -38.48 19.08 -37.61
C PHE A 132 -38.33 20.47 -38.26
N LEU A 133 -37.19 21.13 -38.04
CA LEU A 133 -36.89 22.41 -38.69
C LEU A 133 -36.74 22.25 -40.22
N ALA A 134 -36.05 21.20 -40.66
CA ALA A 134 -35.90 20.92 -42.08
C ALA A 134 -37.26 20.63 -42.75
N TYR A 135 -38.14 19.89 -42.07
CA TYR A 135 -39.52 19.67 -42.53
C TYR A 135 -40.34 20.97 -42.59
N SER A 136 -40.07 21.91 -41.70
CA SER A 136 -40.73 23.23 -41.65
C SER A 136 -40.23 24.20 -42.73
N GLY A 137 -39.30 23.79 -43.59
CA GLY A 137 -38.74 24.59 -44.69
C GLY A 137 -37.36 25.18 -44.40
N GLU A 138 -36.90 25.15 -43.14
CA GLU A 138 -35.61 25.68 -42.70
C GLU A 138 -34.50 24.63 -42.81
N THR A 139 -34.28 24.12 -44.02
CA THR A 139 -33.35 22.99 -44.27
C THR A 139 -31.91 23.29 -43.88
N THR A 140 -31.42 24.50 -44.11
CA THR A 140 -30.07 24.93 -43.72
C THR A 140 -29.89 24.93 -42.21
N VAL A 141 -30.82 25.52 -41.47
CA VAL A 141 -30.76 25.59 -39.99
C VAL A 141 -30.93 24.20 -39.39
N GLY A 142 -31.87 23.40 -39.91
CA GLY A 142 -32.08 22.01 -39.51
C GLY A 142 -30.82 21.16 -39.72
N GLY A 143 -30.14 21.33 -40.87
CA GLY A 143 -28.88 20.66 -41.18
C GLY A 143 -27.74 21.04 -40.25
N ILE A 144 -27.60 22.33 -39.90
CA ILE A 144 -26.59 22.81 -38.94
C ILE A 144 -26.83 22.22 -37.55
N ILE A 145 -28.09 22.20 -37.08
CA ILE A 145 -28.42 21.66 -35.75
C ILE A 145 -28.18 20.14 -35.71
N ALA A 146 -28.71 19.40 -36.67
CA ALA A 146 -28.54 17.94 -36.70
C ALA A 146 -27.06 17.56 -36.87
N GLY A 147 -26.38 18.16 -37.85
CA GLY A 147 -24.97 17.92 -38.12
C GLY A 147 -24.06 18.32 -36.97
N GLY A 148 -24.28 19.52 -36.40
CA GLY A 148 -23.53 20.02 -35.25
C GLY A 148 -23.69 19.13 -34.01
N THR A 149 -24.91 18.63 -33.76
CA THR A 149 -25.15 17.68 -32.66
C THR A 149 -24.34 16.40 -32.83
N VAL A 150 -24.33 15.82 -34.03
CA VAL A 150 -23.57 14.59 -34.32
C VAL A 150 -22.07 14.82 -34.17
N VAL A 151 -21.53 15.89 -34.78
CA VAL A 151 -20.10 16.22 -34.69
C VAL A 151 -19.68 16.46 -33.25
N SER A 152 -20.49 17.17 -32.46
CA SER A 152 -20.23 17.43 -31.04
C SER A 152 -20.17 16.15 -30.23
N LEU A 153 -21.16 15.26 -30.37
CA LEU A 153 -21.19 13.98 -29.66
C LEU A 153 -19.99 13.10 -30.04
N VAL A 154 -19.69 12.97 -31.35
CA VAL A 154 -18.53 12.21 -31.82
C VAL A 154 -17.23 12.77 -31.23
N SER A 155 -17.08 14.08 -31.20
CA SER A 155 -15.90 14.74 -30.63
C SER A 155 -15.73 14.40 -29.15
N VAL A 156 -16.80 14.49 -28.36
CA VAL A 156 -16.77 14.12 -26.93
C VAL A 156 -16.42 12.65 -26.73
N PHE A 157 -16.97 11.73 -27.53
CA PHE A 157 -16.65 10.31 -27.45
C PHE A 157 -15.20 10.00 -27.83
N VAL A 158 -14.68 10.62 -28.88
CA VAL A 158 -13.28 10.44 -29.33
C VAL A 158 -12.30 10.98 -28.28
N ILE A 159 -12.56 12.19 -27.76
CA ILE A 159 -11.74 12.80 -26.71
C ILE A 159 -11.78 11.95 -25.43
N GLY A 160 -12.98 11.52 -25.01
CA GLY A 160 -13.14 10.65 -23.85
C GLY A 160 -12.35 9.34 -23.98
N LYS A 161 -12.39 8.71 -25.15
CA LYS A 161 -11.61 7.49 -25.43
C LYS A 161 -10.09 7.74 -25.43
N SER A 162 -9.65 8.89 -25.95
CA SER A 162 -8.22 9.26 -25.96
C SER A 162 -7.70 9.49 -24.55
N LEU A 163 -8.46 10.16 -23.69
CA LEU A 163 -8.09 10.41 -22.30
C LEU A 163 -8.03 9.11 -21.49
N GLN A 164 -8.98 8.18 -21.71
CA GLN A 164 -8.96 6.88 -21.05
C GLN A 164 -7.71 6.06 -21.43
N LYS A 165 -7.27 6.11 -22.68
CA LYS A 165 -6.05 5.41 -23.13
C LYS A 165 -4.78 5.98 -22.50
N SER A 166 -4.76 7.26 -22.13
CA SER A 166 -3.59 7.88 -21.49
C SER A 166 -3.45 7.58 -20.00
N GLN A 167 -4.53 7.14 -19.35
CA GLN A 167 -4.55 6.85 -17.91
C GLN A 167 -4.37 5.36 -17.58
N ASN A 168 -4.40 4.49 -18.59
CA ASN A 168 -4.07 3.06 -18.50
C ASN A 168 -2.68 2.81 -19.07
#